data_AF-A0A4S2L093-F1
#
_entry.id   AF-A0A4S2L093-F1
#
_cell.length_a   1.000
_cell.length_b   1.000
_cell.length_c   1.000
_cell.angle_alpha   90.00
_cell.angle_beta   90.00
_cell.angle_gamma   90.00
#
_symmetry.space_group_name_H-M   'P 1'
#
loop_
_entity.id
_entity.type
_entity.pdbx_description
1 polymer ?
#
loop_
_entity_poly.entity_id
_entity_poly.type
_entity_poly.pdbx_seq_one_letter_code
_entity_poly.pdbx_strand_id
1 'polypeptide(L)'
;MSFKDLKVECVKDELAADLSKCYPFFKRGFVKICEKKWFLPYKYVEEGDNIYNFKIRPDDTWVITYPRSGTTMTQEIVWLVANDMNFDEAHRRYLVERFPFVEMGALFDDYIAKDVPGRINTERNSVEFVKSQPSPRFIKSHMPLELLPTVVNSTCKIIYVARNPRDVVVSWYKFQKSLKLYEGSFEQFCNNFMNDHTLWSPYWEHVKEAWMIRHRANIMFLFYEDLIKVR
;
A
#
# COMPACT_ATOMS: atom_id res chain seq x y z
N MET A 1 -12.64 8.03 16.31
CA MET A 1 -12.02 6.78 16.81
C MET A 1 -10.53 7.01 16.86
N SER A 2 -9.87 6.67 17.96
CA SER A 2 -8.40 6.72 18.06
C SER A 2 -7.78 5.44 17.49
N PHE A 3 -6.51 5.50 17.10
CA PHE A 3 -5.76 4.32 16.69
C PHE A 3 -5.75 3.22 17.78
N LYS A 4 -5.68 3.62 19.06
CA LYS A 4 -5.69 2.69 20.20
C LYS A 4 -7.04 1.98 20.39
N ASP A 5 -8.11 2.52 19.80
CA ASP A 5 -9.46 1.94 19.89
C ASP A 5 -9.73 0.94 18.75
N LEU A 6 -8.80 0.79 17.80
CA LEU A 6 -8.97 -0.17 16.71
C LEU A 6 -8.97 -1.59 17.27
N LYS A 7 -9.99 -2.36 16.89
CA LYS A 7 -10.07 -3.78 17.22
C LYS A 7 -8.93 -4.53 16.51
N VAL A 8 -8.14 -5.28 17.27
CA VAL A 8 -7.02 -6.08 16.77
C VAL A 8 -7.25 -7.55 17.10
N GLU A 9 -7.23 -8.40 16.08
CA GLU A 9 -7.29 -9.85 16.20
C GLU A 9 -5.99 -10.46 15.66
N CYS A 10 -5.19 -11.10 16.51
CA CYS A 10 -3.98 -11.79 16.06
C CYS A 10 -4.35 -13.08 15.30
N VAL A 11 -3.68 -13.33 14.18
CA VAL A 11 -3.80 -14.60 13.45
C VAL A 11 -3.07 -15.70 14.22
N LYS A 12 -3.73 -16.83 14.47
CA LYS A 12 -3.24 -17.93 15.33
C LYS A 12 -3.38 -19.29 14.65
N ASP A 13 -2.94 -20.33 15.37
CA ASP A 13 -3.16 -21.74 15.06
C ASP A 13 -2.60 -22.18 13.70
N GLU A 14 -3.28 -23.12 13.03
CA GLU A 14 -2.86 -23.71 11.76
C GLU A 14 -2.65 -22.64 10.67
N LEU A 15 -3.52 -21.63 10.62
CA LEU A 15 -3.38 -20.52 9.68
C LEU A 15 -2.09 -19.73 9.91
N ALA A 16 -1.74 -19.43 11.17
CA ALA A 16 -0.49 -18.76 11.48
C ALA A 16 0.73 -19.62 11.12
N ALA A 17 0.66 -20.92 11.39
CA ALA A 17 1.72 -21.86 11.04
C ALA A 17 1.92 -21.92 9.52
N ASP A 18 0.86 -21.99 8.72
CA ASP A 18 0.96 -22.05 7.27
C ASP A 18 1.41 -20.73 6.64
N LEU A 19 0.92 -19.60 7.15
CA LEU A 19 1.38 -18.29 6.73
C LEU A 19 2.86 -18.07 7.05
N SER A 20 3.36 -18.55 8.19
CA SER A 20 4.79 -18.43 8.54
C SER A 20 5.70 -19.18 7.56
N LYS A 21 5.26 -20.34 7.04
CA LYS A 21 5.97 -21.07 5.99
C LYS A 21 5.95 -20.30 4.67
N CYS A 22 4.82 -19.67 4.37
CA CYS A 22 4.65 -18.92 3.14
C CYS A 22 5.37 -17.56 3.16
N TYR A 23 5.50 -16.93 4.33
CA TYR A 23 5.98 -15.56 4.53
C TYR A 23 7.09 -15.54 5.60
N PRO A 24 8.29 -16.09 5.33
CA PRO A 24 9.32 -16.35 6.35
C PRO A 24 9.88 -15.09 7.02
N PHE A 25 9.67 -13.91 6.42
CA PHE A 25 10.15 -12.64 6.93
C PHE A 25 9.20 -11.95 7.91
N PHE A 26 7.95 -12.39 8.01
CA PHE A 26 6.98 -11.81 8.95
C PHE A 26 7.00 -12.57 10.27
N LYS A 27 8.12 -12.50 10.98
CA LYS A 27 8.38 -13.29 12.20
C LYS A 27 7.38 -13.02 13.32
N ARG A 28 6.85 -11.79 13.39
CA ARG A 28 5.82 -11.39 14.37
C ARG A 28 4.41 -11.86 13.98
N GLY A 29 4.25 -12.44 12.79
CA GLY A 29 2.95 -12.87 12.27
C GLY A 29 2.08 -11.71 11.77
N PHE A 30 0.78 -11.99 11.70
CA PHE A 30 -0.23 -11.12 11.08
C PHE A 30 -1.38 -10.84 12.03
N VAL A 31 -2.11 -9.77 11.73
CA VAL A 31 -3.27 -9.29 12.48
C VAL A 31 -4.40 -8.94 11.52
N LYS A 32 -5.63 -9.03 12.03
CA LYS A 32 -6.85 -8.54 11.41
C LYS A 32 -7.31 -7.31 12.19
N ILE A 33 -7.46 -6.18 11.50
CA ILE A 33 -7.76 -4.87 12.10
C ILE A 33 -9.18 -4.42 11.75
N CYS A 34 -9.88 -3.81 12.72
CA CYS A 34 -11.27 -3.33 12.60
C CYS A 34 -12.28 -4.46 12.31
N GLU A 35 -13.56 -4.08 12.15
CA GLU A 35 -14.63 -5.03 11.81
C GLU A 35 -14.49 -5.61 10.40
N LYS A 36 -13.86 -4.88 9.47
CA LYS A 36 -13.55 -5.39 8.12
C LYS A 36 -12.38 -6.38 8.09
N LYS A 37 -11.70 -6.60 9.22
CA LYS A 37 -10.61 -7.57 9.35
C LYS A 37 -9.45 -7.34 8.38
N TRP A 38 -9.00 -6.09 8.27
CA TRP A 38 -7.86 -5.72 7.43
C TRP A 38 -6.62 -6.51 7.80
N PHE A 39 -6.10 -7.29 6.84
CA PHE A 39 -5.01 -8.22 7.05
C PHE A 39 -3.66 -7.52 6.89
N LEU A 40 -2.96 -7.31 8.00
CA LEU A 40 -1.70 -6.56 8.05
C LEU A 40 -0.65 -7.32 8.86
N PRO A 41 0.65 -7.02 8.67
CA PRO A 41 1.71 -7.48 9.57
C PRO A 41 1.45 -7.02 11.00
N TYR A 42 1.80 -7.83 11.99
CA TYR A 42 1.67 -7.46 13.41
C TYR A 42 2.32 -6.12 13.74
N LYS A 43 3.42 -5.77 13.05
CA LYS A 43 4.12 -4.49 13.21
C LYS A 43 3.21 -3.27 13.07
N TYR A 44 2.12 -3.36 12.30
CA TYR A 44 1.14 -2.28 12.23
C TYR A 44 0.56 -1.91 13.61
N VAL A 45 0.40 -2.87 14.52
CA VAL A 45 -0.09 -2.60 15.89
C VAL A 45 0.88 -1.71 16.67
N GLU A 46 2.18 -1.82 16.39
CA GLU A 46 3.24 -1.10 17.08
C GLU A 46 3.44 0.31 16.48
N GLU A 47 3.43 0.41 15.15
CA GLU A 47 3.87 1.62 14.43
C GLU A 47 2.78 2.27 13.57
N GLY A 48 1.60 1.64 13.46
CA GLY A 48 0.51 2.07 12.58
C GLY A 48 -0.10 3.42 12.94
N ASP A 49 0.05 3.87 14.19
CA ASP A 49 -0.39 5.18 14.65
C ASP A 49 0.21 6.32 13.82
N ASN A 50 1.47 6.17 13.42
CA ASN A 50 2.20 7.15 12.61
C ASN A 50 1.55 7.36 11.22
N ILE A 51 0.89 6.33 10.69
CA ILE A 51 0.13 6.38 9.45
C ILE A 51 -1.31 6.86 9.72
N TYR A 52 -1.96 6.28 10.72
CA TYR A 52 -3.37 6.57 11.04
C TYR A 52 -3.60 8.04 11.39
N ASN A 53 -2.65 8.65 12.12
CA ASN A 53 -2.67 10.06 12.53
C ASN A 53 -1.76 10.95 11.67
N PHE A 54 -1.40 10.50 10.46
CA PHE A 54 -0.52 11.25 9.56
C PHE A 54 -1.05 12.65 9.28
N LYS A 55 -0.19 13.67 9.42
CA LYS A 55 -0.56 15.08 9.20
C LYS A 55 -0.56 15.41 7.71
N ILE A 56 -1.76 15.61 7.17
CA ILE A 56 -2.01 15.96 5.78
C ILE A 56 -1.80 17.46 5.56
N ARG A 57 -1.24 17.80 4.38
CA ARG A 57 -1.21 19.16 3.85
C ARG A 57 -2.23 19.29 2.72
N PRO A 58 -2.89 20.44 2.53
CA PRO A 58 -3.93 20.60 1.51
C PRO A 58 -3.47 20.32 0.07
N ASP A 59 -2.17 20.48 -0.18
CA ASP A 59 -1.52 20.28 -1.48
C ASP A 59 -0.91 18.88 -1.67
N ASP A 60 -1.09 17.97 -0.71
CA ASP A 60 -0.70 16.57 -0.86
C ASP A 60 -1.46 15.90 -2.00
N THR A 61 -0.79 14.98 -2.69
CA THR A 61 -1.39 14.08 -3.68
C THR A 61 -1.07 12.63 -3.32
N TRP A 62 -2.12 11.85 -3.06
CA TRP A 62 -2.03 10.44 -2.68
C TRP A 62 -2.38 9.55 -3.86
N VAL A 63 -1.51 8.59 -4.18
CA VAL A 63 -1.84 7.46 -5.06
C VAL A 63 -2.04 6.23 -4.19
N ILE A 64 -3.30 5.80 -4.08
CA ILE A 64 -3.73 4.69 -3.23
C ILE A 64 -4.24 3.57 -4.11
N THR A 65 -3.77 2.35 -3.91
CA THR A 65 -4.27 1.20 -4.68
C THR A 65 -4.21 -0.05 -3.82
N TYR A 66 -5.11 -1.01 -4.02
CA TYR A 66 -4.74 -2.39 -3.69
C TYR A 66 -3.50 -2.76 -4.52
N PRO A 67 -2.49 -3.46 -3.96
CA PRO A 67 -1.25 -3.68 -4.68
C PRO A 67 -1.42 -4.30 -6.07
N ARG A 68 -0.52 -3.95 -6.99
CA ARG A 68 -0.49 -4.44 -8.40
C ARG A 68 -1.64 -3.98 -9.29
N SER A 69 -2.27 -2.87 -8.93
CA SER A 69 -3.38 -2.28 -9.69
C SER A 69 -2.96 -1.09 -10.56
N GLY A 70 -1.69 -0.95 -10.95
CA GLY A 70 -1.24 0.17 -11.80
C GLY A 70 -0.59 1.35 -11.07
N THR A 71 -0.20 1.16 -9.81
CA THR A 71 0.38 2.20 -8.94
C THR A 71 1.60 2.87 -9.56
N THR A 72 2.57 2.11 -10.08
CA THR A 72 3.83 2.68 -10.64
C THR A 72 3.59 3.60 -11.82
N MET A 73 2.76 3.17 -12.78
CA MET A 73 2.42 3.98 -13.95
C MET A 73 1.66 5.26 -13.54
N THR A 74 0.74 5.13 -12.60
CA THR A 74 -0.05 6.28 -12.11
C THR A 74 0.83 7.29 -11.37
N GLN A 75 1.75 6.84 -10.51
CA GLN A 75 2.70 7.73 -9.85
C GLN A 75 3.52 8.53 -10.86
N GLU A 76 4.00 7.90 -11.92
CA GLU A 76 4.81 8.58 -12.94
C GLU A 76 4.01 9.61 -13.73
N ILE A 77 2.81 9.24 -14.21
CA ILE A 77 1.92 10.16 -14.93
C ILE A 77 1.57 11.37 -14.05
N VAL A 78 1.16 11.12 -12.81
CA VAL A 78 0.76 12.19 -11.87
C VAL A 78 1.93 13.10 -11.56
N TRP A 79 3.13 12.55 -11.34
CA TRP A 79 4.31 13.34 -11.07
C TRP A 79 4.64 14.25 -12.26
N LEU A 80 4.69 13.70 -13.47
CA LEU A 80 5.00 14.47 -14.68
C LEU A 80 3.97 15.57 -14.94
N VAL A 81 2.68 15.25 -14.87
CA VAL A 81 1.61 16.25 -15.09
C VAL A 81 1.69 17.38 -14.06
N ALA A 82 1.98 17.07 -12.80
CA ALA A 82 2.09 18.07 -11.74
C ALA A 82 3.39 18.88 -11.77
N ASN A 83 4.38 18.47 -12.57
CA ASN A 83 5.68 19.12 -12.71
C ASN A 83 5.94 19.51 -14.18
N ASP A 84 4.91 19.99 -14.88
CA ASP A 84 5.00 20.56 -16.24
C ASP A 84 5.66 19.64 -17.27
N MET A 85 5.44 18.33 -17.14
CA MET A 85 6.06 17.29 -17.97
C MET A 85 7.59 17.36 -17.96
N ASN A 86 8.20 17.72 -16.82
CA ASN A 86 9.65 17.79 -16.67
C ASN A 86 10.30 16.39 -16.61
N PHE A 87 10.51 15.81 -17.79
CA PHE A 87 11.13 14.49 -17.95
C PHE A 87 12.59 14.44 -17.46
N ASP A 88 13.33 15.55 -17.57
CA ASP A 88 14.72 15.61 -17.12
C ASP A 88 14.82 15.37 -15.61
N GLU A 89 13.95 16.02 -14.83
CA GLU A 89 13.93 15.84 -13.38
C GLU A 89 13.36 14.47 -12.98
N ALA A 90 12.34 13.97 -13.70
CA ALA A 90 11.82 12.62 -13.50
C ALA A 90 12.88 11.53 -13.71
N HIS A 91 13.81 11.78 -14.63
CA HIS A 91 14.95 10.89 -14.92
C HIS A 91 16.07 11.01 -13.88
N ARG A 92 16.35 12.21 -13.36
CA ARG A 92 17.40 12.45 -12.36
C ARG A 92 17.10 11.82 -11.00
N ARG A 93 15.82 11.73 -10.63
CA ARG A 93 15.39 11.24 -9.30
C ARG A 93 14.61 9.94 -9.41
N TYR A 94 15.00 8.97 -8.60
CA TYR A 94 14.27 7.71 -8.50
C TYR A 94 12.82 7.93 -8.07
N LEU A 95 11.91 7.10 -8.57
CA LEU A 95 10.48 7.20 -8.25
C LEU A 95 10.22 7.19 -6.74
N VAL A 96 10.97 6.40 -5.96
CA VAL A 96 10.81 6.34 -4.49
C VAL A 96 11.14 7.65 -3.77
N GLU A 97 11.95 8.52 -4.39
CA GLU A 97 12.25 9.85 -3.84
C GLU A 97 11.18 10.88 -4.21
N ARG A 98 10.51 10.65 -5.35
CA ARG A 98 9.44 11.50 -5.87
C ARG A 98 8.08 11.14 -5.29
N PHE A 99 7.86 9.85 -5.03
CA PHE A 99 6.64 9.22 -4.52
C PHE A 99 7.01 8.16 -3.46
N PRO A 100 7.41 8.58 -2.25
CA PRO A 100 7.74 7.67 -1.16
C PRO A 100 6.56 6.79 -0.75
N PHE A 101 6.85 5.53 -0.43
CA PHE A 101 5.88 4.57 0.09
C PHE A 101 5.75 4.71 1.61
N VAL A 102 4.76 5.50 2.06
CA VAL A 102 4.69 6.03 3.43
C VAL A 102 4.66 4.95 4.53
N GLU A 103 4.04 3.81 4.26
CA GLU A 103 3.79 2.76 5.24
C GLU A 103 4.88 1.67 5.32
N MET A 104 5.89 1.70 4.45
CA MET A 104 6.82 0.57 4.32
C MET A 104 7.61 0.34 5.61
N GLY A 105 8.13 1.41 6.22
CA GLY A 105 8.79 1.35 7.53
C GLY A 105 7.88 0.85 8.65
N ALA A 106 6.59 1.17 8.65
CA ALA A 106 5.66 0.73 9.70
C ALA A 106 5.23 -0.74 9.57
N LEU A 107 5.47 -1.37 8.41
CA LEU A 107 4.93 -2.69 8.10
C LEU A 107 6.00 -3.79 7.85
N PHE A 108 7.25 -3.45 7.48
CA PHE A 108 8.16 -4.45 6.86
C PHE A 108 9.60 -4.54 7.43
N ASP A 109 9.94 -4.00 8.60
CA ASP A 109 11.35 -4.03 9.09
C ASP A 109 11.96 -5.44 9.19
N ASP A 110 11.18 -6.45 9.57
CA ASP A 110 11.67 -7.84 9.67
C ASP A 110 12.04 -8.43 8.29
N TYR A 111 11.49 -7.86 7.21
CA TYR A 111 11.85 -8.17 5.82
C TYR A 111 13.05 -7.35 5.33
N ILE A 112 13.34 -6.21 5.94
CA ILE A 112 14.34 -5.24 5.48
C ILE A 112 15.57 -5.31 6.40
N ALA A 113 16.08 -6.54 6.58
CA ALA A 113 17.36 -6.76 7.25
C ALA A 113 18.50 -6.12 6.43
N LYS A 114 19.38 -5.40 7.15
CA LYS A 114 20.48 -4.54 6.68
C LYS A 114 21.56 -5.25 5.84
N ASP A 115 21.51 -6.58 5.73
CA ASP A 115 22.64 -7.39 5.26
C ASP A 115 22.39 -8.13 3.92
N VAL A 116 21.60 -7.55 3.02
CA VAL A 116 21.45 -8.06 1.64
C VAL A 116 21.95 -7.02 0.63
N PRO A 117 22.99 -7.32 -0.17
CA PRO A 117 23.46 -6.44 -1.23
C PRO A 117 22.34 -6.09 -2.21
N GLY A 118 22.11 -4.79 -2.46
CA GLY A 118 21.11 -4.30 -3.42
C GLY A 118 19.69 -4.08 -2.88
N ARG A 119 19.49 -3.94 -1.56
CA ARG A 119 18.16 -3.69 -0.99
C ARG A 119 17.71 -2.22 -0.95
N ILE A 120 16.38 -2.08 -1.00
CA ILE A 120 15.57 -0.86 -1.01
C ILE A 120 15.84 -0.06 0.28
N ASN A 121 16.35 1.17 0.15
CA ASN A 121 16.46 2.09 1.28
C ASN A 121 15.06 2.39 1.85
N THR A 122 14.79 1.96 3.09
CA THR A 122 13.56 2.26 3.83
C THR A 122 13.57 3.64 4.46
N GLU A 123 14.73 4.27 4.64
CA GLU A 123 14.82 5.65 5.13
C GLU A 123 14.00 6.58 4.26
N ARG A 124 13.87 6.27 2.96
CA ARG A 124 13.08 7.05 2.00
C ARG A 124 11.64 6.53 1.78
N ASN A 125 11.25 5.47 2.48
CA ASN A 125 9.90 4.88 2.45
C ASN A 125 9.34 4.76 3.88
N SER A 126 9.33 5.89 4.58
CA SER A 126 8.87 6.01 5.96
C SER A 126 8.01 7.26 6.15
N VAL A 127 7.21 7.26 7.22
CA VAL A 127 6.42 8.41 7.63
C VAL A 127 7.32 9.63 7.87
N GLU A 128 8.48 9.44 8.48
CA GLU A 128 9.46 10.47 8.82
C GLU A 128 10.00 11.15 7.56
N PHE A 129 10.29 10.37 6.52
CA PHE A 129 10.76 10.91 5.25
C PHE A 129 9.69 11.72 4.54
N VAL A 130 8.44 11.23 4.49
CA VAL A 130 7.34 11.99 3.90
C VAL A 130 7.09 13.29 4.66
N LYS A 131 7.26 13.29 5.99
CA LYS A 131 7.16 14.51 6.82
C LYS A 131 8.24 15.54 6.48
N SER A 132 9.47 15.09 6.20
CA SER A 132 10.60 15.99 5.89
C SER A 132 10.59 16.55 4.47
N GLN A 133 9.78 16.00 3.56
CA GLN A 133 9.70 16.50 2.18
C GLN A 133 9.04 17.88 2.10
N PRO A 134 9.51 18.75 1.19
CA PRO A 134 8.86 20.01 0.87
C PRO A 134 7.47 19.76 0.25
N SER A 135 6.62 20.78 0.31
CA SER A 135 5.33 20.79 -0.38
C SER A 135 5.51 21.20 -1.86
N PRO A 136 4.70 20.67 -2.80
CA PRO A 136 3.68 19.64 -2.59
C PRO A 136 4.29 18.25 -2.41
N ARG A 137 3.65 17.40 -1.61
CA ARG A 137 4.08 16.01 -1.42
C ARG A 137 3.28 15.06 -2.29
N PHE A 138 3.97 14.11 -2.89
CA PHE A 138 3.37 13.01 -3.63
C PHE A 138 3.60 11.72 -2.87
N ILE A 139 2.54 10.99 -2.55
CA ILE A 139 2.58 9.93 -1.54
C ILE A 139 1.97 8.67 -2.11
N LYS A 140 2.70 7.55 -2.02
CA LYS A 140 2.19 6.22 -2.37
C LYS A 140 1.67 5.53 -1.11
N SER A 141 0.51 4.89 -1.20
CA SER A 141 -0.01 4.01 -0.15
C SER A 141 -0.76 2.79 -0.72
N HIS A 142 -0.75 1.70 0.04
CA HIS A 142 -1.62 0.54 -0.16
C HIS A 142 -2.57 0.34 1.03
N MET A 143 -2.61 1.29 1.98
CA MET A 143 -3.52 1.20 3.11
C MET A 143 -4.98 1.39 2.67
N PRO A 144 -5.91 0.64 3.27
CA PRO A 144 -7.33 0.91 3.12
C PRO A 144 -7.67 2.28 3.72
N LEU A 145 -8.72 2.90 3.20
CA LEU A 145 -9.11 4.26 3.55
C LEU A 145 -9.63 4.39 4.99
N GLU A 146 -10.24 3.33 5.54
CA GLU A 146 -10.60 3.26 6.97
C GLU A 146 -9.38 3.41 7.90
N LEU A 147 -8.19 3.01 7.44
CA LEU A 147 -6.93 3.15 8.18
C LEU A 147 -6.14 4.41 7.80
N LEU A 148 -6.75 5.30 7.00
CA LEU A 148 -6.22 6.62 6.62
C LEU A 148 -7.26 7.74 6.90
N PRO A 149 -7.79 7.84 8.13
CA PRO A 149 -8.89 8.77 8.41
C PRO A 149 -8.51 10.24 8.19
N THR A 150 -7.25 10.63 8.40
CA THR A 150 -6.80 12.00 8.15
C THR A 150 -6.79 12.34 6.66
N VAL A 151 -6.45 11.38 5.79
CA VAL A 151 -6.47 11.54 4.33
C VAL A 151 -7.92 11.73 3.85
N VAL A 152 -8.82 10.81 4.25
CA VAL A 152 -10.22 10.78 3.81
C VAL A 152 -11.01 12.01 4.26
N ASN A 153 -10.66 12.58 5.41
CA ASN A 153 -11.32 13.76 5.99
C ASN A 153 -10.67 15.09 5.59
N SER A 154 -9.65 15.07 4.73
CA SER A 154 -8.97 16.27 4.23
C SER A 154 -9.43 16.68 2.82
N THR A 155 -8.91 17.80 2.35
CA THR A 155 -9.10 18.28 0.97
C THR A 155 -7.93 17.91 0.04
N CYS A 156 -6.97 17.07 0.48
CA CYS A 156 -5.87 16.65 -0.37
C CYS A 156 -6.37 15.84 -1.57
N LYS A 157 -5.56 15.70 -2.62
CA LYS A 157 -5.95 14.91 -3.80
C LYS A 157 -5.72 13.43 -3.53
N ILE A 158 -6.69 12.59 -3.91
CA ILE A 158 -6.60 11.13 -3.82
C ILE A 158 -6.85 10.55 -5.21
N ILE A 159 -5.92 9.73 -5.67
CA ILE A 159 -6.04 8.99 -6.93
C ILE A 159 -6.05 7.52 -6.55
N TYR A 160 -7.18 6.86 -6.82
CA TYR A 160 -7.34 5.43 -6.59
C TYR A 160 -7.35 4.67 -7.91
N VAL A 161 -6.64 3.55 -7.96
CA VAL A 161 -6.66 2.66 -9.14
C VAL A 161 -7.09 1.26 -8.75
N ALA A 162 -8.19 0.81 -9.33
CA ALA A 162 -8.68 -0.55 -9.26
C ALA A 162 -8.20 -1.37 -10.47
N ARG A 163 -8.21 -2.69 -10.34
CA ARG A 163 -7.84 -3.63 -11.40
C ARG A 163 -8.58 -4.94 -11.20
N ASN A 164 -8.90 -5.66 -12.26
CA ASN A 164 -9.49 -7.00 -12.17
C ASN A 164 -8.75 -7.90 -11.16
N PRO A 165 -9.43 -8.45 -10.13
CA PRO A 165 -8.78 -9.24 -9.08
C PRO A 165 -8.07 -10.49 -9.61
N ARG A 166 -8.55 -11.07 -10.72
CA ARG A 166 -7.92 -12.24 -11.36
C ARG A 166 -6.52 -11.92 -11.86
N ASP A 167 -6.32 -10.72 -12.38
CA ASP A 167 -5.00 -10.26 -12.83
C ASP A 167 -4.14 -9.75 -11.67
N VAL A 168 -4.78 -9.16 -10.65
CA VAL A 168 -4.11 -8.74 -9.41
C VAL A 168 -3.46 -9.93 -8.72
N VAL A 169 -4.19 -11.03 -8.48
CA VAL A 169 -3.64 -12.20 -7.75
C VAL A 169 -2.43 -12.81 -8.47
N VAL A 170 -2.48 -12.91 -9.80
CA VAL A 170 -1.35 -13.39 -10.62
C VAL A 170 -0.17 -12.44 -10.52
N SER A 171 -0.40 -11.13 -10.69
CA SER A 171 0.68 -10.13 -10.64
C SER A 171 1.31 -10.03 -9.25
N TRP A 172 0.49 -10.19 -8.19
CA TRP A 172 0.91 -10.08 -6.80
C TRP A 172 1.76 -11.26 -6.38
N TYR A 173 1.31 -12.48 -6.70
CA TYR A 173 2.12 -13.68 -6.52
C TYR A 173 3.47 -13.58 -7.24
N LYS A 174 3.48 -13.24 -8.54
CA LYS A 174 4.72 -13.13 -9.32
C LYS A 174 5.67 -12.08 -8.74
N PHE A 175 5.14 -10.93 -8.34
CA PHE A 175 5.94 -9.86 -7.73
C PHE A 175 6.57 -10.32 -6.42
N GLN A 176 5.80 -10.90 -5.51
CA GLN A 176 6.32 -11.40 -4.24
C GLN A 176 7.32 -12.55 -4.43
N LYS A 177 7.08 -13.47 -5.37
CA LYS A 177 8.06 -14.51 -5.75
C LYS A 177 9.37 -13.92 -6.26
N SER A 178 9.32 -12.91 -7.14
CA SER A 178 10.53 -12.28 -7.69
C SER A 178 11.39 -11.58 -6.63
N LEU A 179 10.76 -11.08 -5.57
CA LEU A 179 11.42 -10.47 -4.43
C LEU A 179 11.80 -11.48 -3.35
N LYS A 180 11.52 -12.77 -3.55
CA LYS A 180 11.67 -13.84 -2.55
C LYS A 180 10.91 -13.52 -1.24
N LEU A 181 9.79 -12.80 -1.33
CA LEU A 181 8.94 -12.45 -0.19
C LEU A 181 7.98 -13.57 0.22
N TYR A 182 7.71 -14.48 -0.72
CA TYR A 182 6.71 -15.53 -0.58
C TYR A 182 7.28 -16.86 -1.07
N GLU A 183 7.13 -17.91 -0.27
CA GLU A 183 7.66 -19.25 -0.55
C GLU A 183 6.59 -20.25 -0.98
N GLY A 184 5.31 -20.00 -0.70
CA GLY A 184 4.20 -20.87 -1.08
C GLY A 184 3.97 -21.00 -2.60
N SER A 185 3.11 -21.96 -2.97
CA SER A 185 2.67 -22.16 -4.36
C SER A 185 1.68 -21.07 -4.81
N PHE A 186 1.44 -20.98 -6.12
CA PHE A 186 0.41 -20.08 -6.65
C PHE A 186 -0.99 -20.46 -6.15
N GLU A 187 -1.29 -21.75 -6.06
CA GLU A 187 -2.57 -22.24 -5.54
C GLU A 187 -2.80 -21.81 -4.09
N GLN A 188 -1.79 -22.00 -3.23
CA GLN A 188 -1.84 -21.51 -1.84
C GLN A 188 -2.04 -20.00 -1.80
N PHE A 189 -1.38 -19.25 -2.69
CA PHE A 189 -1.53 -17.80 -2.76
C PHE A 189 -2.95 -17.39 -3.19
N CYS A 190 -3.53 -18.05 -4.19
CA CYS A 190 -4.92 -17.82 -4.61
C CYS A 190 -5.89 -18.12 -3.48
N ASN A 191 -5.72 -19.24 -2.77
CA ASN A 191 -6.54 -19.58 -1.62
C ASN A 191 -6.43 -18.52 -0.52
N ASN A 192 -5.21 -18.06 -0.20
CA ASN A 192 -5.00 -16.97 0.74
C ASN A 192 -5.64 -15.66 0.27
N PHE A 193 -5.57 -15.33 -1.02
CA PHE A 193 -6.18 -14.12 -1.58
C PHE A 193 -7.71 -14.16 -1.49
N MET A 194 -8.33 -15.30 -1.82
CA MET A 194 -9.79 -15.49 -1.76
C MET A 194 -10.33 -15.52 -0.33
N ASN A 195 -9.51 -15.88 0.65
CA ASN A 195 -9.85 -15.94 2.07
C ASN A 195 -9.36 -14.71 2.85
N ASP A 196 -8.97 -13.63 2.17
CA ASP A 196 -8.51 -12.37 2.80
C ASP A 196 -7.32 -12.56 3.77
N HIS A 197 -6.37 -13.41 3.37
CA HIS A 197 -5.12 -13.70 4.08
C HIS A 197 -3.90 -13.25 3.26
N THR A 198 -4.06 -12.15 2.51
CA THR A 198 -2.95 -11.45 1.84
C THR A 198 -2.84 -10.02 2.33
N LEU A 199 -1.64 -9.44 2.27
CA LEU A 199 -1.40 -8.08 2.77
C LEU A 199 -2.40 -7.07 2.17
N TRP A 200 -2.97 -6.23 3.04
CA TRP A 200 -3.97 -5.19 2.75
C TRP A 200 -5.35 -5.69 2.28
N SER A 201 -5.61 -7.00 2.34
CA SER A 201 -6.95 -7.56 2.11
C SER A 201 -7.89 -7.25 3.30
N PRO A 202 -9.24 -7.30 3.13
CA PRO A 202 -9.99 -7.83 1.99
C PRO A 202 -9.94 -7.00 0.72
N TYR A 203 -9.71 -7.64 -0.43
CA TYR A 203 -9.59 -6.93 -1.73
C TYR A 203 -10.86 -6.14 -2.08
N TRP A 204 -12.03 -6.78 -1.95
CA TRP A 204 -13.30 -6.14 -2.35
C TRP A 204 -13.66 -4.97 -1.45
N GLU A 205 -13.42 -5.09 -0.15
CA GLU A 205 -13.65 -3.98 0.77
C GLU A 205 -12.71 -2.81 0.46
N HIS A 206 -11.44 -3.10 0.15
CA HIS A 206 -10.47 -2.07 -0.22
C HIS A 206 -10.93 -1.25 -1.44
N VAL A 207 -11.46 -1.93 -2.46
CA VAL A 207 -12.01 -1.27 -3.66
C VAL A 207 -13.31 -0.54 -3.35
N LYS A 208 -14.22 -1.15 -2.57
CA LYS A 208 -15.52 -0.55 -2.21
C LYS A 208 -15.35 0.76 -1.46
N GLU A 209 -14.39 0.86 -0.54
CA GLU A 209 -14.15 2.11 0.20
C GLU A 209 -13.87 3.29 -0.72
N ALA A 210 -12.93 3.12 -1.66
CA ALA A 210 -12.62 4.15 -2.64
C ALA A 210 -13.79 4.39 -3.61
N TRP A 211 -14.49 3.32 -4.01
CA TRP A 211 -15.65 3.43 -4.89
C TRP A 211 -16.80 4.24 -4.28
N MET A 212 -17.07 4.09 -2.99
CA MET A 212 -18.14 4.81 -2.28
C MET A 212 -17.92 6.32 -2.26
N ILE A 213 -16.65 6.77 -2.24
CA ILE A 213 -16.31 8.19 -2.17
C ILE A 213 -15.85 8.79 -3.51
N ARG A 214 -15.91 8.01 -4.61
CA ARG A 214 -15.39 8.39 -5.95
C ARG A 214 -15.97 9.68 -6.53
N HIS A 215 -17.13 10.13 -6.06
CA HIS A 215 -17.81 11.34 -6.53
C HIS A 215 -17.39 12.60 -5.76
N ARG A 216 -16.52 12.48 -4.75
CA ARG A 216 -15.95 13.65 -4.07
C ARG A 216 -15.00 14.38 -5.02
N ALA A 217 -15.01 15.71 -4.97
CA ALA A 217 -14.25 16.56 -5.88
C ALA A 217 -12.73 16.34 -5.85
N ASN A 218 -12.19 15.85 -4.73
CA ASN A 218 -10.77 15.60 -4.54
C ASN A 218 -10.35 14.15 -4.79
N ILE A 219 -11.22 13.32 -5.39
CA ILE A 219 -10.96 11.90 -5.63
C ILE A 219 -11.09 11.58 -7.11
N MET A 220 -10.10 10.89 -7.66
CA MET A 220 -10.14 10.31 -9.00
C MET A 220 -10.04 8.79 -8.90
N PHE A 221 -11.09 8.09 -9.30
CA PHE A 221 -11.11 6.62 -9.34
C PHE A 221 -10.88 6.15 -10.77
N LEU A 222 -9.85 5.33 -10.96
CA LEU A 222 -9.40 4.82 -12.26
C LEU A 222 -9.44 3.29 -12.28
N PHE A 223 -9.51 2.71 -13.47
CA PHE A 223 -9.28 1.29 -13.71
C PHE A 223 -7.96 1.11 -14.46
N TYR A 224 -7.13 0.17 -14.02
CA TYR A 224 -5.88 -0.19 -14.70
C TYR A 224 -6.12 -0.56 -16.17
N GLU A 225 -7.22 -1.26 -16.45
CA GLU A 225 -7.61 -1.67 -17.79
C GLU A 225 -7.82 -0.47 -18.71
N ASP A 226 -8.30 0.67 -18.20
CA ASP A 226 -8.45 1.89 -18.99
C ASP A 226 -7.11 2.60 -19.25
N LEU A 227 -6.14 2.45 -18.34
CA LEU A 227 -4.81 3.04 -18.50
C LEU A 227 -3.97 2.33 -19.57
N ILE A 228 -4.23 1.05 -19.82
CA ILE A 228 -3.51 0.25 -20.83
C ILE A 228 -4.29 0.06 -22.13
N LYS A 229 -5.53 0.54 -22.20
CA LYS A 229 -6.30 0.52 -23.45
C LYS A 229 -5.64 1.47 -24.44
N VAL A 230 -5.02 0.89 -25.46
CA VAL A 230 -4.64 1.63 -26.67
C VAL A 230 -5.91 1.81 -27.49
N ARG A 231 -6.29 3.06 -27.76
CA ARG A 231 -7.32 3.40 -28.73
C ARG A 231 -6.72 3.53 -30.11
#